data_AF-A0A485AP41-F1
#
_entry.id   AF-A0A485AP41-F1
#
_cell.length_a   1.000
_cell.length_b   1.000
_cell.length_c   1.000
_cell.angle_alpha   90.00
_cell.angle_beta   90.00
_cell.angle_gamma   90.00
#
_symmetry.space_group_name_H-M   'P 1'
#
loop_
_entity.id
_entity.type
_entity.pdbx_description
1 polymer ?
#
loop_
_entity_poly.entity_id
_entity_poly.type
_entity_poly.pdbx_seq_one_letter_code
_entity_poly.pdbx_strand_id
1 'polypeptide(L)'
;MIRKAGCCAKAKRFPHWPKGYKGTSFAAGLVLSADGKQLYVANRLHNSIAHFSVLADGSLSHQEDIWTRGDYPRTLTLDNQGQWLYVMNQRSDNITRFSVAPQSGKLTFAPDYTPVGSPSQMVISAQP
;
A
#
# COMPACT_ATOMS: atom_id res chain seq x y z
N MET A 1 -30.48 1.34 -22.95
CA MET A 1 -29.71 1.97 -21.86
C MET A 1 -28.25 2.08 -22.31
N ILE A 2 -27.76 3.30 -22.53
CA ILE A 2 -26.46 3.57 -23.16
C ILE A 2 -25.35 3.42 -22.12
N ARG A 3 -24.44 2.45 -22.34
CA ARG A 3 -23.18 2.33 -21.59
C ARG A 3 -22.26 3.49 -22.00
N LYS A 4 -22.02 4.44 -21.10
CA LYS A 4 -20.98 5.45 -21.31
C LYS A 4 -19.63 4.78 -21.05
N ALA A 5 -18.87 4.55 -22.11
CA ALA A 5 -17.44 4.23 -22.00
C ALA A 5 -16.75 5.46 -21.40
N GLY A 6 -16.44 5.40 -20.10
CA GLY A 6 -15.64 6.42 -19.42
C GLY A 6 -14.19 6.27 -19.86
N CYS A 7 -13.76 7.12 -20.79
CA CYS A 7 -12.36 7.21 -21.18
C CYS A 7 -11.54 7.61 -19.93
N CYS A 8 -10.48 6.86 -19.59
CA CYS A 8 -9.55 7.27 -18.54
C CYS A 8 -8.90 8.61 -18.92
N ALA A 9 -9.35 9.70 -18.30
CA ALA A 9 -8.66 10.98 -18.39
C ALA A 9 -7.38 10.92 -17.56
N LYS A 10 -6.32 11.63 -18.00
CA LYS A 10 -5.09 11.77 -17.21
C LYS A 10 -5.42 12.41 -15.85
N ALA A 11 -5.25 11.66 -14.78
CA ALA A 11 -5.30 12.16 -13.42
C ALA A 11 -3.98 12.86 -13.04
N LYS A 12 -4.00 13.66 -11.96
CA LYS A 12 -2.80 14.28 -11.38
C LYS A 12 -1.78 13.20 -10.97
N ARG A 13 -0.50 13.45 -11.24
CA ARG A 13 0.60 12.56 -10.85
C ARG A 13 1.14 12.99 -9.48
N PHE A 14 1.13 12.08 -8.52
CA PHE A 14 1.74 12.29 -7.21
C PHE A 14 3.00 11.43 -7.10
N PRO A 15 4.16 12.00 -6.71
CA PRO A 15 5.35 11.21 -6.43
C PRO A 15 5.10 10.37 -5.18
N HIS A 16 5.47 9.09 -5.24
CA HIS A 16 5.28 8.14 -4.15
C HIS A 16 6.55 7.91 -3.31
N TRP A 17 7.51 8.82 -3.44
CA TRP A 17 8.79 8.80 -2.75
C TRP A 17 9.08 10.19 -2.17
N PRO A 18 9.94 10.29 -1.13
CA PRO A 18 10.27 11.56 -0.49
C PRO A 18 10.76 12.61 -1.49
N LYS A 19 10.49 13.89 -1.20
CA LYS A 19 11.00 15.02 -1.99
C LYS A 19 12.53 14.94 -2.03
N GLY A 20 13.11 14.90 -3.24
CA GLY A 20 14.55 14.88 -3.44
C GLY A 20 15.19 13.48 -3.47
N TYR A 21 14.41 12.40 -3.39
CA TYR A 21 14.94 11.04 -3.59
C TYR A 21 15.55 10.89 -4.99
N LYS A 22 16.83 10.53 -5.07
CA LYS A 22 17.60 10.37 -6.32
C LYS A 22 17.81 8.91 -6.74
N GLY A 23 17.29 7.96 -5.97
CA GLY A 23 17.37 6.53 -6.30
C GLY A 23 16.27 6.08 -7.25
N THR A 24 16.29 4.80 -7.60
CA THR A 24 15.22 4.18 -8.40
C THR A 24 14.17 3.61 -7.46
N SER A 25 12.90 3.90 -7.73
CA SER A 25 11.77 3.34 -7.01
C SER A 25 10.66 3.00 -7.98
N PHE A 26 10.04 1.84 -7.81
CA PHE A 26 8.97 1.38 -8.69
C PHE A 26 7.73 1.09 -7.85
N ALA A 27 6.66 1.89 -8.04
CA ALA A 27 5.34 1.56 -7.52
C ALA A 27 4.93 0.16 -8.00
N ALA A 28 4.40 -0.63 -7.07
CA ALA A 28 4.15 -2.04 -7.28
C ALA A 28 2.68 -2.40 -7.06
N GLY A 29 2.26 -2.45 -5.80
CA GLY A 29 0.87 -2.65 -5.39
C GLY A 29 0.35 -1.44 -4.64
N LEU A 30 -0.96 -1.25 -4.65
CA LEU A 30 -1.63 -0.23 -3.86
C LEU A 30 -2.91 -0.79 -3.26
N VAL A 31 -3.34 -0.25 -2.14
CA VAL A 31 -4.63 -0.57 -1.53
C VAL A 31 -5.23 0.69 -0.90
N LEU A 32 -6.54 0.83 -1.05
CA LEU A 32 -7.34 1.91 -0.48
C LEU A 32 -8.10 1.38 0.73
N SER A 33 -8.22 2.16 1.79
CA SER A 33 -9.12 1.85 2.91
C SER A 33 -10.57 1.77 2.44
N ALA A 34 -11.41 1.02 3.17
CA ALA A 34 -12.81 0.82 2.81
C ALA A 34 -13.62 2.14 2.75
N ASP A 35 -13.24 3.13 3.56
CA ASP A 35 -13.84 4.46 3.57
C ASP A 35 -13.27 5.42 2.51
N GLY A 36 -12.28 4.97 1.73
CA GLY A 36 -11.64 5.73 0.67
C GLY A 36 -10.68 6.82 1.12
N LYS A 37 -10.38 6.93 2.43
CA LYS A 37 -9.61 8.06 2.99
C LYS A 37 -8.11 7.81 3.11
N GLN A 38 -7.65 6.56 3.04
CA GLN A 38 -6.26 6.19 3.21
C GLN A 38 -5.79 5.33 2.03
N LEU A 39 -4.67 5.71 1.44
CA LEU A 39 -4.03 4.99 0.34
C LEU A 39 -2.63 4.56 0.76
N TYR A 40 -2.33 3.28 0.56
CA TYR A 40 -1.01 2.71 0.80
C TYR A 40 -0.43 2.21 -0.52
N VAL A 41 0.85 2.46 -0.77
CA VAL A 41 1.55 2.07 -2.01
C VAL A 41 2.86 1.37 -1.67
N ALA A 42 3.06 0.14 -2.18
CA ALA A 42 4.32 -0.58 -2.10
C ALA A 42 5.31 -0.05 -3.14
N ASN A 43 6.54 0.21 -2.69
CA ASN A 43 7.62 0.72 -3.51
C ASN A 43 8.76 -0.29 -3.56
N ARG A 44 8.96 -0.94 -4.71
CA ARG A 44 10.12 -1.81 -4.94
C ARG A 44 11.40 -0.97 -5.00
N LEU A 45 12.52 -1.59 -4.60
CA LEU A 45 13.87 -1.00 -4.50
C LEU A 45 14.03 0.06 -3.40
N HIS A 46 13.03 0.93 -3.21
CA HIS A 46 12.97 1.77 -2.01
C HIS A 46 12.56 0.96 -0.77
N ASN A 47 11.89 -0.17 -0.98
CA ASN A 47 11.43 -1.11 0.04
C ASN A 47 10.50 -0.47 1.07
N SER A 48 9.73 0.54 0.67
CA SER A 48 8.80 1.27 1.54
C SER A 48 7.33 1.04 1.20
N ILE A 49 6.49 1.39 2.16
CA ILE A 49 5.07 1.69 2.01
C ILE A 49 4.95 3.20 2.04
N ALA A 50 4.51 3.82 0.95
CA ALA A 50 4.13 5.22 0.95
C ALA A 50 2.66 5.32 1.39
N HIS A 51 2.39 6.11 2.42
CA HIS A 51 1.07 6.34 2.98
C HIS A 51 0.57 7.74 2.62
N PHE A 52 -0.66 7.81 2.11
CA PHE A 52 -1.35 9.05 1.74
C PHE A 52 -2.74 9.10 2.38
N SER A 53 -3.10 10.30 2.84
CA SER A 53 -4.50 10.66 3.07
C SER A 53 -5.14 11.10 1.74
N VAL A 54 -6.35 10.65 1.47
CA VAL A 54 -7.16 11.06 0.31
C VAL A 54 -8.11 12.17 0.76
N LEU A 55 -7.97 13.34 0.16
CA LEU A 55 -8.81 14.51 0.47
C LEU A 55 -10.16 14.42 -0.25
N ALA A 56 -11.12 15.25 0.18
CA ALA A 56 -12.47 15.26 -0.37
C ALA A 56 -12.54 15.56 -1.88
N ASP A 57 -11.55 16.27 -2.42
CA ASP A 57 -11.40 16.55 -3.86
C ASP A 57 -10.67 15.44 -4.63
N GLY A 58 -10.33 14.33 -3.97
CA GLY A 58 -9.58 13.20 -4.51
C GLY A 58 -8.07 13.44 -4.62
N SER A 59 -7.55 14.58 -4.14
CA SER A 59 -6.11 14.81 -4.08
C SER A 59 -5.46 13.99 -2.96
N LEU A 60 -4.17 13.66 -3.14
CA LEU A 60 -3.39 12.86 -2.20
C LEU A 60 -2.47 13.76 -1.37
N SER A 61 -2.55 13.60 -0.06
CA SER A 61 -1.63 14.23 0.90
C SER A 61 -0.70 13.16 1.48
N HIS A 62 0.59 13.21 1.11
CA HIS A 62 1.61 12.30 1.65
C HIS A 62 1.72 12.46 3.17
N GLN A 63 1.72 11.35 3.89
CA GLN A 63 1.85 11.31 5.34
C GLN A 63 3.23 10.82 5.75
N GLU A 64 3.63 9.65 5.26
CA GLU A 64 4.89 9.01 5.62
C GLU A 64 5.33 7.93 4.61
N ASP A 65 6.62 7.58 4.68
CA ASP A 65 7.21 6.42 4.03
C ASP A 65 7.72 5.46 5.10
N ILE A 66 7.15 4.25 5.16
CA ILE A 66 7.48 3.24 6.18
C ILE A 66 8.29 2.12 5.54
N TRP A 67 9.43 1.72 6.13
CA TRP A 67 10.14 0.52 5.66
C TRP A 67 9.27 -0.74 5.86
N THR A 68 9.13 -1.53 4.81
CA THR A 68 8.35 -2.78 4.77
C THR A 68 8.89 -3.89 5.66
N ARG A 69 10.08 -3.72 6.24
CA ARG A 69 10.82 -4.76 6.97
C ARG A 69 11.18 -5.98 6.11
N GLY A 70 11.31 -5.74 4.80
CA GLY A 70 11.82 -6.70 3.83
C GLY A 70 12.39 -6.01 2.60
N ASP A 71 12.57 -6.80 1.54
CA ASP A 71 13.08 -6.39 0.25
C ASP A 71 12.09 -6.74 -0.87
N TYR A 72 11.98 -5.82 -1.82
CA TYR A 72 11.23 -5.96 -3.05
C TYR A 72 9.73 -6.27 -2.82
N PRO A 73 8.99 -5.39 -2.12
CA PRO A 73 7.56 -5.57 -1.85
C PRO A 73 6.78 -5.68 -3.16
N ARG A 74 6.14 -6.83 -3.38
CA ARG A 74 5.40 -7.10 -4.63
C ARG A 74 4.03 -6.45 -4.62
N THR A 75 3.31 -6.60 -3.51
CA THR A 75 1.98 -6.04 -3.28
C THR A 75 1.70 -5.88 -1.79
N LEU A 76 0.58 -5.22 -1.50
CA LEU A 76 0.00 -5.02 -0.18
C LEU A 76 -1.39 -5.68 -0.13
N THR A 77 -1.89 -6.02 1.05
CA THR A 77 -3.30 -6.40 1.23
C THR A 77 -3.79 -5.89 2.58
N LEU A 78 -4.92 -5.20 2.59
CA LEU A 78 -5.60 -4.78 3.80
C LEU A 78 -6.59 -5.87 4.22
N ASP A 79 -6.73 -6.12 5.52
CA ASP A 79 -7.79 -7.00 6.00
C ASP A 79 -9.19 -6.37 5.84
N ASN A 80 -10.22 -7.20 5.96
CA ASN A 80 -11.60 -6.79 5.75
C ASN A 80 -12.06 -5.68 6.72
N GLN A 81 -11.46 -5.61 7.91
CA GLN A 81 -11.77 -4.60 8.92
C GLN A 81 -10.88 -3.35 8.83
N GLY A 82 -9.89 -3.34 7.95
CA GLY A 82 -8.94 -2.23 7.81
C GLY A 82 -8.00 -2.05 9.01
N GLN A 83 -7.85 -3.05 9.87
CA GLN A 83 -7.03 -3.02 11.07
C GLN A 83 -5.59 -3.48 10.81
N TRP A 84 -5.38 -4.29 9.78
CA TRP A 84 -4.09 -4.87 9.45
C TRP A 84 -3.75 -4.69 7.97
N LEU A 85 -2.54 -4.23 7.71
CA LEU A 85 -1.93 -4.18 6.38
C LEU A 85 -0.82 -5.22 6.29
N TYR A 86 -0.94 -6.13 5.34
CA TYR A 86 0.05 -7.15 5.03
C TYR A 86 0.90 -6.72 3.84
N VAL A 87 2.20 -6.99 3.89
CA VAL A 87 3.14 -6.68 2.82
C VAL A 87 3.87 -7.94 2.40
N MET A 88 3.81 -8.25 1.09
CA MET A 88 4.48 -9.42 0.53
C MET A 88 5.86 -9.02 0.00
N ASN A 89 6.92 -9.32 0.75
CA ASN A 89 8.30 -8.99 0.38
C ASN A 89 8.92 -10.13 -0.41
N GLN A 90 8.94 -9.99 -1.74
CA GLN A 90 9.30 -11.09 -2.63
C GLN A 90 10.74 -11.59 -2.41
N ARG A 91 11.71 -10.68 -2.22
CA ARG A 91 13.13 -11.07 -2.12
C ARG A 91 13.58 -11.44 -0.71
N SER A 92 12.74 -11.18 0.29
CA SER A 92 13.01 -11.57 1.68
C SER A 92 12.30 -12.84 2.10
N ASP A 93 11.55 -13.48 1.19
CA ASP A 93 10.76 -14.68 1.48
C ASP A 93 9.91 -14.54 2.76
N ASN A 94 9.28 -13.37 2.92
CA ASN A 94 8.47 -13.07 4.10
C ASN A 94 7.23 -12.22 3.80
N ILE A 95 6.26 -12.33 4.70
CA ILE A 95 5.11 -11.45 4.78
C ILE A 95 5.20 -10.74 6.13
N THR A 96 5.25 -9.40 6.10
CA THR A 96 5.22 -8.56 7.29
C THR A 96 3.84 -7.94 7.45
N ARG A 97 3.49 -7.52 8.68
CA ARG A 97 2.20 -6.89 8.95
C ARG A 97 2.34 -5.63 9.80
N PHE A 98 1.44 -4.70 9.56
CA PHE A 98 1.36 -3.43 10.25
C PHE A 98 -0.06 -3.25 10.78
N SER A 99 -0.20 -2.87 12.04
CA SER A 99 -1.48 -2.40 12.53
C SER A 99 -1.76 -1.00 11.98
N VAL A 100 -3.03 -0.76 11.67
CA VAL A 100 -3.51 0.49 11.10
C VAL A 100 -4.26 1.26 12.17
N ALA A 101 -3.77 2.44 12.51
CA ALA A 101 -4.43 3.30 13.49
C ALA A 101 -5.79 3.75 12.94
N PRO A 102 -6.88 3.60 13.72
CA PRO A 102 -8.18 4.14 13.35
C PRO A 102 -8.09 5.64 13.02
N GLN A 103 -8.90 6.10 12.07
CA GLN A 103 -8.97 7.48 11.55
C GLN A 103 -7.73 7.98 10.81
N SER A 104 -6.54 7.93 11.42
CA SER A 104 -5.31 8.48 10.83
C SER A 104 -4.68 7.59 9.77
N GLY A 105 -4.94 6.28 9.80
CA GLY A 105 -4.33 5.32 8.89
C GLY A 105 -2.84 5.07 9.16
N LYS A 106 -2.28 5.62 10.23
CA LYS A 106 -0.86 5.47 10.59
C LYS A 106 -0.51 4.00 10.77
N LEU A 107 0.64 3.58 10.24
CA LEU A 107 1.10 2.21 10.31
C LEU A 107 2.05 1.98 11.49
N THR A 108 1.84 0.89 12.24
CA THR A 108 2.77 0.43 13.27
C THR A 108 3.16 -1.01 13.00
N PHE A 109 4.45 -1.26 12.86
CA PHE A 109 4.98 -2.61 12.59
C PHE A 109 4.67 -3.55 13.77
N ALA A 110 4.09 -4.72 13.48
CA ALA A 110 4.07 -5.82 14.44
C ALA A 110 5.41 -6.55 14.36
N PRO A 111 6.12 -6.80 15.48
CA PRO A 111 7.49 -7.32 15.48
C PRO A 111 7.56 -8.83 15.18
N ASP A 112 6.86 -9.27 14.12
CA ASP A 112 6.84 -10.63 13.61
C ASP A 112 6.76 -10.65 12.07
N TYR A 113 6.96 -11.82 11.49
CA TYR A 113 6.75 -12.07 10.08
C TYR A 113 6.30 -13.52 9.85
N THR A 114 5.63 -13.76 8.72
CA THR A 114 5.31 -15.11 8.26
C THR A 114 6.28 -15.52 7.17
N PRO A 115 7.05 -16.61 7.32
CA PRO A 115 7.95 -17.09 6.28
C PRO A 115 7.14 -17.67 5.13
N VAL A 116 7.33 -17.13 3.93
CA VAL A 116 6.68 -17.58 2.70
C VAL A 116 7.67 -17.38 1.57
N GLY A 117 7.99 -18.42 0.81
CA GLY A 117 8.89 -18.29 -0.33
C GLY A 117 8.32 -17.36 -1.40
N SER A 118 9.06 -16.29 -1.71
CA SER A 118 8.82 -15.36 -2.82
C SER A 118 7.35 -14.93 -3.01
N PRO A 119 6.71 -14.36 -1.98
CA PRO A 119 5.29 -14.06 -2.01
C PRO A 119 5.02 -12.94 -3.02
N SER A 120 3.94 -13.09 -3.79
CA SER A 120 3.63 -12.17 -4.90
C SER A 120 2.23 -11.57 -4.84
N GLN A 121 1.25 -12.30 -4.29
CA GLN A 121 -0.13 -11.87 -4.16
C GLN A 121 -0.79 -12.51 -2.94
N MET A 122 -1.68 -11.77 -2.30
CA MET A 122 -2.57 -12.23 -1.25
C MET A 122 -3.97 -11.73 -1.54
N VAL A 123 -4.97 -12.53 -1.21
CA VAL A 123 -6.37 -12.14 -1.18
C VAL A 123 -6.97 -12.62 0.13
N ILE A 124 -7.80 -11.79 0.75
CA ILE A 124 -8.50 -12.15 1.97
C ILE A 124 -9.97 -12.33 1.60
N SER A 125 -10.48 -13.54 1.85
CA SER A 125 -11.90 -13.83 1.75
C SER A 125 -12.54 -13.76 3.13
N ALA A 126 -13.70 -13.11 3.25
CA ALA A 126 -14.56 -13.38 4.39
C ALA A 126 -14.97 -14.86 4.33
N GLN A 127 -14.73 -15.61 5.40
CA GLN A 127 -15.38 -16.91 5.54
C GLN A 127 -16.89 -16.69 5.77
N PRO A 128 -17.76 -17.52 5.18
CA PRO A 128 -19.20 -17.41 5.30
C PRO A 128 -19.70 -17.61 6.74
#